data_AF-A0A962B336-F1
#
_entry.id   AF-A0A962B336-F1
#
_cell.length_a   1.000
_cell.length_b   1.000
_cell.length_c   1.000
_cell.angle_alpha   90.00
_cell.angle_beta   90.00
_cell.angle_gamma   90.00
#
_symmetry.space_group_name_H-M   'P 1'
#
loop_
_entity.id
_entity.type
_entity.pdbx_description
1 polymer ?
#
loop_
_entity_poly.entity_id
_entity_poly.type
_entity_poly.pdbx_seq_one_letter_code
_entity_poly.pdbx_strand_id
1 'polypeptide(L)'
;MSIAIPHYTFGEKLADGLIHAIGVTASLIGAVVLLALAAGRQPPHALVSLSVYCTGLVAVFAISAAYHLVSDPRYKAPLRRLDHAAIFVKIAATYTPFAVVRMTGWEGTALLALVWSVAAFGLVLKLFFPTRLVATSYVLYLAQGWAVLLAINPLLAAVSTWTLALLGIGGVFYTVGVIFHLWRRLRYHNAIWHGFVVCGSSCHYVAVLQAAAIV
;
A
#
# COMPACT_ATOMS: atom_id res chain seq x y z
N MET A 1 -6.93 -27.76 -9.34
CA MET A 1 -7.87 -27.36 -8.28
C MET A 1 -8.39 -25.97 -8.60
N SER A 2 -9.62 -25.85 -9.09
CA SER A 2 -10.21 -24.55 -9.43
C SER A 2 -10.46 -23.77 -8.14
N ILE A 3 -10.12 -22.49 -8.15
CA ILE A 3 -10.38 -21.62 -7.00
C ILE A 3 -11.85 -21.23 -7.11
N ALA A 4 -12.69 -21.75 -6.20
CA ALA A 4 -14.10 -21.37 -6.12
C ALA A 4 -14.20 -19.84 -5.94
N ILE A 5 -14.81 -19.16 -6.90
CA ILE A 5 -15.01 -17.71 -6.86
C ILE A 5 -16.20 -17.45 -5.93
N PRO A 6 -16.04 -16.70 -4.83
CA PRO A 6 -17.15 -16.37 -3.95
C PRO A 6 -18.25 -15.61 -4.72
N HIS A 7 -19.51 -16.04 -4.54
CA HIS A 7 -20.66 -15.36 -5.11
C HIS A 7 -21.06 -14.18 -4.21
N TYR A 8 -20.80 -12.96 -4.69
CA TYR A 8 -21.21 -11.72 -4.03
C TYR A 8 -22.53 -11.20 -4.58
N THR A 9 -23.35 -10.61 -3.70
CA THR A 9 -24.58 -9.92 -4.09
C THR A 9 -24.27 -8.67 -4.92
N PHE A 10 -25.27 -8.15 -5.64
CA PHE A 10 -25.12 -6.88 -6.37
C PHE A 10 -24.70 -5.74 -5.44
N GLY A 11 -25.35 -5.63 -4.27
CA GLY A 11 -25.02 -4.59 -3.29
C GLY A 11 -23.57 -4.66 -2.80
N GLU A 12 -23.03 -5.87 -2.59
CA GLU A 12 -21.63 -6.04 -2.19
C GLU A 12 -20.66 -5.64 -3.30
N LYS A 13 -20.94 -6.01 -4.55
CA LYS A 13 -20.13 -5.60 -5.70
C LYS A 13 -20.17 -4.08 -5.92
N LEU A 14 -21.35 -3.47 -5.75
CA LEU A 14 -21.52 -2.02 -5.88
C LEU A 14 -20.74 -1.28 -4.79
N ALA A 15 -20.88 -1.68 -3.52
CA ALA A 15 -20.14 -1.07 -2.42
C ALA A 15 -18.63 -1.18 -2.62
N ASP A 16 -18.13 -2.36 -2.98
CA ASP A 16 -16.71 -2.61 -3.26
C ASP A 16 -16.22 -1.75 -4.43
N GLY A 17 -16.99 -1.70 -5.52
CA GLY A 17 -16.70 -0.88 -6.70
C GLY A 17 -16.63 0.61 -6.41
N LEU A 18 -17.52 1.15 -5.56
CA LEU A 18 -17.50 2.55 -5.14
C LEU A 18 -16.23 2.88 -4.34
N ILE A 19 -15.83 2.00 -3.41
CA ILE A 19 -14.59 2.18 -2.65
C ILE A 19 -13.37 2.16 -3.57
N HIS A 20 -13.32 1.27 -4.56
CA HIS A 20 -12.25 1.27 -5.57
C HIS A 20 -12.24 2.55 -6.42
N ALA A 21 -13.41 3.05 -6.84
CA ALA A 21 -13.50 4.30 -7.58
C ALA A 21 -12.96 5.49 -6.77
N ILE A 22 -13.29 5.56 -5.48
CA ILE A 22 -12.74 6.55 -4.54
C ILE A 22 -11.21 6.39 -4.45
N GLY A 23 -10.71 5.18 -4.22
CA GLY A 23 -9.28 4.92 -4.07
C GLY A 23 -8.46 5.28 -5.31
N VAL A 24 -8.92 4.90 -6.50
CA VAL A 24 -8.25 5.25 -7.77
C VAL A 24 -8.25 6.75 -8.00
N THR A 25 -9.40 7.41 -7.84
CA THR A 25 -9.52 8.86 -8.09
C THR A 25 -8.68 9.65 -7.09
N ALA A 26 -8.78 9.32 -5.80
CA ALA A 26 -8.03 9.98 -4.74
C ALA A 26 -6.50 9.77 -4.88
N SER A 27 -6.05 8.57 -5.27
CA SER A 27 -4.63 8.30 -5.47
C SER A 27 -4.04 9.03 -6.68
N LEU A 28 -4.80 9.15 -7.78
CA LEU A 28 -4.38 9.94 -8.94
C LEU A 28 -4.28 11.43 -8.62
N ILE A 29 -5.32 12.01 -8.00
CA ILE A 29 -5.30 13.41 -7.57
C ILE A 29 -4.17 13.64 -6.57
N GLY A 30 -4.04 12.77 -5.58
CA GLY A 30 -2.98 12.84 -4.57
C GLY A 30 -1.59 12.77 -5.20
N ALA A 31 -1.35 11.86 -6.15
CA ALA A 31 -0.07 11.77 -6.84
C ALA A 31 0.28 13.06 -7.59
N VAL A 32 -0.67 13.62 -8.35
CA VAL A 32 -0.48 14.88 -9.08
C VAL A 32 -0.20 16.04 -8.11
N VAL A 33 -1.02 16.19 -7.07
CA VAL A 33 -0.85 17.26 -6.07
C VAL A 33 0.50 17.15 -5.36
N LEU A 34 0.85 15.97 -4.89
CA LEU A 34 2.08 15.75 -4.14
C LEU A 34 3.34 16.01 -4.99
N LEU A 35 3.36 15.55 -6.23
CA LEU A 35 4.47 15.83 -7.15
C LEU A 35 4.52 17.29 -7.58
N ALA A 36 3.38 17.95 -7.81
CA ALA A 36 3.32 19.36 -8.15
C ALA A 36 3.78 20.27 -6.99
N LEU A 37 3.49 19.89 -5.74
CA LEU A 37 3.98 20.60 -4.57
C LEU A 37 5.48 20.44 -4.39
N ALA A 38 6.04 19.26 -4.67
CA ALA A 38 7.47 19.03 -4.57
C ALA A 38 8.28 19.62 -5.75
N ALA A 39 7.67 19.71 -6.94
CA ALA A 39 8.33 20.17 -8.16
C ALA A 39 8.91 21.58 -8.01
N GLY A 40 10.20 21.74 -8.31
CA GLY A 40 10.92 23.00 -8.19
C GLY A 40 11.21 23.46 -6.75
N ARG A 41 10.69 22.76 -5.72
CA ARG A 41 10.92 23.07 -4.31
C ARG A 41 11.86 22.07 -3.64
N GLN A 42 11.78 20.80 -4.04
CA GLN A 42 12.53 19.71 -3.45
C GLN A 42 13.73 19.29 -4.32
N PRO A 43 14.81 18.77 -3.73
CA PRO A 43 15.96 18.28 -4.49
C PRO A 43 15.61 17.03 -5.33
N PRO A 44 16.39 16.70 -6.36
CA PRO A 44 16.07 15.61 -7.29
C PRO A 44 15.85 14.24 -6.62
N HIS A 45 16.64 13.89 -5.60
CA HIS A 45 16.49 12.61 -4.89
C HIS A 45 15.14 12.52 -4.15
N ALA A 46 14.65 13.63 -3.60
CA ALA A 46 13.33 13.68 -2.97
C ALA A 46 12.24 13.50 -4.03
N LEU A 47 12.32 14.17 -5.18
CA LEU A 47 11.38 13.98 -6.30
C LEU A 47 11.32 12.53 -6.81
N VAL A 48 12.47 11.87 -6.93
CA VAL A 48 12.52 10.45 -7.32
C VAL A 48 11.84 9.59 -6.26
N SER A 49 12.13 9.80 -4.97
CA SER A 49 11.52 9.03 -3.88
C SER A 49 10.00 9.20 -3.80
N LEU A 50 9.50 10.42 -4.04
CA LEU A 50 8.08 10.73 -4.08
C LEU A 50 7.41 10.13 -5.32
N SER A 51 8.10 10.10 -6.46
CA SER A 51 7.59 9.46 -7.68
C SER A 51 7.42 7.95 -7.53
N VAL A 52 8.36 7.30 -6.83
CA VAL A 52 8.26 5.89 -6.44
C VAL A 52 7.06 5.66 -5.53
N TYR A 53 6.88 6.50 -4.50
CA TYR A 53 5.71 6.46 -3.62
C TYR A 53 4.39 6.59 -4.40
N CYS A 54 4.26 7.63 -5.23
CA CYS A 54 3.06 7.92 -6.01
C CYS A 54 2.72 6.79 -6.98
N THR A 55 3.73 6.22 -7.64
CA THR A 55 3.53 5.08 -8.55
C THR A 55 3.02 3.86 -7.78
N GLY A 56 3.61 3.54 -6.62
CA GLY A 56 3.13 2.44 -5.77
C GLY A 56 1.69 2.67 -5.26
N LEU A 57 1.35 3.90 -4.88
CA LEU A 57 0.02 4.29 -4.42
C LEU A 57 -1.03 4.14 -5.53
N VAL A 58 -0.77 4.69 -6.72
CA VAL A 58 -1.70 4.58 -7.87
C VAL A 58 -1.80 3.14 -8.34
N ALA A 59 -0.67 2.42 -8.44
CA ALA A 59 -0.66 1.04 -8.92
C ALA A 59 -1.50 0.12 -8.04
N VAL A 60 -1.41 0.22 -6.70
CA VAL A 60 -2.20 -0.66 -5.83
C VAL A 60 -3.70 -0.44 -6.02
N PHE A 61 -4.17 0.80 -6.13
CA PHE A 61 -5.60 1.07 -6.30
C PHE A 61 -6.09 0.73 -7.71
N ALA A 62 -5.33 1.09 -8.74
CA ALA A 62 -5.71 0.85 -10.14
C ALA A 62 -5.75 -0.66 -10.47
N ILE A 63 -4.72 -1.41 -10.04
CA ILE A 63 -4.67 -2.86 -10.26
C ILE A 63 -5.77 -3.55 -9.46
N SER A 64 -6.03 -3.13 -8.23
CA SER A 64 -7.10 -3.69 -7.40
C SER A 64 -8.48 -3.45 -7.99
N ALA A 65 -8.75 -2.21 -8.44
CA ALA A 65 -9.98 -1.88 -9.15
C ALA A 65 -10.14 -2.73 -10.41
N ALA A 66 -9.09 -2.85 -11.24
CA ALA A 66 -9.13 -3.68 -12.44
C ALA A 66 -9.42 -5.15 -12.11
N TYR A 67 -8.79 -5.70 -11.06
CA TYR A 67 -9.05 -7.06 -10.60
C TYR A 67 -10.50 -7.24 -10.13
N HIS A 68 -11.04 -6.34 -9.32
CA HIS A 68 -12.38 -6.49 -8.74
C HIS A 68 -13.49 -6.25 -9.76
N LEU A 69 -13.32 -5.30 -10.67
CA LEU A 69 -14.33 -4.91 -11.67
C LEU A 69 -14.34 -5.81 -12.91
N VAL A 70 -13.22 -6.46 -13.26
CA VAL A 70 -13.21 -7.37 -14.41
C VAL A 70 -14.06 -8.62 -14.14
N SER A 71 -14.90 -8.97 -15.11
CA SER A 71 -15.73 -10.18 -15.07
C SER A 71 -15.16 -11.31 -15.92
N ASP A 72 -14.38 -11.00 -16.96
CA ASP A 72 -13.77 -11.99 -17.85
C ASP A 72 -12.72 -12.84 -17.08
N PRO A 73 -12.92 -14.17 -16.99
CA PRO A 73 -11.98 -15.07 -16.33
C PRO A 73 -10.56 -15.03 -16.90
N ARG A 74 -10.39 -14.70 -18.18
CA ARG A 74 -9.08 -14.62 -18.86
C ARG A 74 -8.17 -13.60 -18.19
N TYR A 75 -8.72 -12.46 -17.77
CA TYR A 75 -7.97 -11.39 -17.12
C TYR A 75 -8.04 -11.46 -15.59
N LYS A 76 -9.07 -12.10 -15.02
CA LYS A 76 -9.26 -12.18 -13.56
C LYS A 76 -8.08 -12.82 -12.84
N ALA A 77 -7.56 -13.93 -13.37
CA ALA A 77 -6.47 -14.68 -12.74
C ALA A 77 -5.13 -13.91 -12.69
N PRO A 78 -4.61 -13.33 -13.80
CA PRO A 78 -3.39 -12.53 -13.76
C PRO A 78 -3.57 -11.24 -12.94
N LEU A 79 -4.71 -10.55 -13.06
CA LEU A 79 -4.99 -9.34 -12.28
C LEU A 79 -5.01 -9.61 -10.77
N ARG A 80 -5.54 -10.75 -10.32
CA ARG A 80 -5.46 -11.15 -8.91
C ARG A 80 -4.02 -11.33 -8.42
N ARG A 81 -3.13 -11.84 -9.26
CA ARG A 81 -1.71 -12.01 -8.89
C ARG A 81 -1.05 -10.65 -8.75
N LEU A 82 -1.31 -9.75 -9.72
CA LEU A 82 -0.80 -8.39 -9.70
C LEU A 82 -1.34 -7.59 -8.52
N ASP A 83 -2.63 -7.70 -8.21
CA ASP A 83 -3.28 -7.04 -7.07
C ASP A 83 -2.58 -7.40 -5.74
N HIS A 84 -2.40 -8.70 -5.50
CA HIS A 84 -1.67 -9.15 -4.31
C HIS A 84 -0.18 -8.77 -4.33
N ALA A 85 0.47 -8.76 -5.50
CA ALA A 85 1.88 -8.34 -5.62
C ALA A 85 2.04 -6.82 -5.37
N ALA A 86 1.06 -6.02 -5.80
CA ALA A 86 1.10 -4.56 -5.65
C ALA A 86 1.11 -4.13 -4.18
N ILE A 87 0.54 -4.91 -3.26
CA ILE A 87 0.61 -4.64 -1.81
C ILE A 87 2.07 -4.61 -1.32
N PHE A 88 2.89 -5.60 -1.72
CA PHE A 88 4.32 -5.67 -1.36
C PHE A 88 5.08 -4.42 -1.82
N VAL A 89 4.85 -4.03 -3.08
CA VAL A 89 5.48 -2.86 -3.69
C VAL A 89 5.01 -1.57 -3.03
N LYS A 90 3.69 -1.44 -2.78
CA LYS A 90 3.13 -0.26 -2.10
C LYS A 90 3.76 -0.05 -0.74
N ILE A 91 3.94 -1.12 0.04
CA ILE A 91 4.54 -1.02 1.37
C ILE A 91 5.95 -0.46 1.23
N ALA A 92 6.83 -1.06 0.41
CA ALA A 92 8.19 -0.56 0.19
C ALA A 92 8.23 0.87 -0.37
N ALA A 93 7.34 1.20 -1.32
CA ALA A 93 7.21 2.54 -1.89
C ALA A 93 6.83 3.59 -0.83
N THR A 94 6.05 3.21 0.19
CA THR A 94 5.69 4.09 1.33
C THR A 94 6.92 4.45 2.17
N TYR A 95 7.84 3.52 2.39
CA TYR A 95 9.07 3.75 3.14
C TYR A 95 10.06 4.65 2.42
N THR A 96 10.06 4.61 1.09
CA THR A 96 11.07 5.23 0.23
C THR A 96 11.30 6.71 0.51
N PRO A 97 10.29 7.60 0.55
CA PRO A 97 10.52 9.02 0.85
C PRO A 97 11.07 9.26 2.28
N PHE A 98 10.65 8.49 3.28
CA PHE A 98 11.19 8.62 4.63
C PHE A 98 12.66 8.20 4.71
N ALA A 99 13.00 7.05 4.12
CA ALA A 99 14.36 6.55 4.12
C ALA A 99 15.32 7.48 3.35
N VAL A 100 14.88 7.99 2.20
CA VAL A 100 15.71 8.82 1.31
C VAL A 100 15.82 10.26 1.82
N VAL A 101 14.75 10.86 2.33
CA VAL A 101 14.71 12.29 2.68
C VAL A 101 14.93 12.55 4.17
N ARG A 102 14.49 11.64 5.05
CA ARG A 102 14.47 11.88 6.51
C ARG A 102 15.47 11.03 7.28
N MET A 103 15.82 9.85 6.80
CA MET A 103 16.70 8.91 7.50
C MET A 103 17.99 8.66 6.70
N THR A 104 18.75 9.72 6.42
CA THR A 104 19.93 9.68 5.53
C THR A 104 21.14 8.88 6.06
N GLY A 105 21.03 8.31 7.27
CA GLY A 105 22.02 7.41 7.86
C GLY A 105 21.95 5.97 7.36
N TRP A 106 22.83 5.13 7.91
CA TRP A 106 22.89 3.71 7.57
C TRP A 106 21.59 2.97 7.94
N GLU A 107 20.90 3.36 9.03
CA GLU A 107 19.65 2.71 9.43
C GLU A 107 18.55 2.87 8.37
N GLY A 108 18.42 4.07 7.78
CA GLY A 108 17.42 4.32 6.73
C GLY A 108 17.74 3.57 5.44
N THR A 109 19.02 3.50 5.07
CA THR A 109 19.47 2.72 3.92
C THR A 109 19.24 1.21 4.13
N ALA A 110 19.56 0.70 5.31
CA ALA A 110 19.33 -0.70 5.68
C ALA A 110 17.83 -1.05 5.69
N LEU A 111 17.00 -0.17 6.26
CA LEU A 111 15.54 -0.31 6.24
C LEU A 111 15.00 -0.33 4.80
N LEU A 112 15.47 0.58 3.95
CA LEU A 112 15.05 0.66 2.54
C LEU A 112 15.42 -0.63 1.79
N ALA A 113 16.65 -1.11 1.95
CA ALA A 113 17.12 -2.36 1.36
C ALA A 113 16.28 -3.55 1.83
N LEU A 114 15.97 -3.62 3.13
CA LEU A 114 15.14 -4.66 3.71
C LEU A 114 13.74 -4.68 3.09
N VAL A 115 13.03 -3.55 3.11
CA VAL A 115 11.63 -3.50 2.66
C VAL A 115 11.51 -3.76 1.15
N TRP A 116 12.47 -3.30 0.33
CA TRP A 116 12.49 -3.59 -1.10
C TRP A 116 12.89 -5.04 -1.41
N SER A 117 13.77 -5.64 -0.61
CA SER A 117 14.11 -7.07 -0.75
C SER A 117 12.90 -7.95 -0.43
N VAL A 118 12.18 -7.64 0.65
CA VAL A 118 10.92 -8.34 0.98
C VAL A 118 9.87 -8.09 -0.11
N ALA A 119 9.78 -6.89 -0.67
CA ALA A 119 8.85 -6.60 -1.75
C ALA A 119 9.15 -7.39 -3.03
N ALA A 120 10.43 -7.47 -3.43
CA ALA A 120 10.87 -8.25 -4.58
C ALA A 120 10.57 -9.74 -4.38
N PHE A 121 10.88 -10.28 -3.19
CA PHE A 121 10.55 -11.65 -2.83
C PHE A 121 9.03 -11.91 -2.88
N GLY A 122 8.23 -11.03 -2.29
CA GLY A 122 6.78 -11.13 -2.27
C GLY A 122 6.15 -11.03 -3.67
N LEU A 123 6.70 -10.19 -4.55
CA LEU A 123 6.30 -10.07 -5.94
C LEU A 123 6.55 -11.39 -6.70
N VAL A 124 7.75 -11.96 -6.58
CA VAL A 124 8.07 -13.28 -7.17
C VAL A 124 7.11 -14.34 -6.62
N LEU A 125 6.87 -14.35 -5.31
CA LEU A 125 5.95 -15.30 -4.67
C LEU A 125 4.55 -15.25 -5.28
N LYS A 126 4.01 -14.05 -5.50
CA LYS A 126 2.63 -13.87 -6.00
C LYS A 126 2.49 -14.12 -7.49
N LEU A 127 3.51 -13.83 -8.29
CA LEU A 127 3.46 -14.05 -9.73
C LEU A 127 3.61 -15.54 -10.09
N PHE A 128 4.53 -16.25 -9.41
CA PHE A 128 4.89 -17.63 -9.74
C PHE A 128 4.25 -18.70 -8.83
N PHE A 129 3.96 -18.38 -7.57
CA PHE A 129 3.40 -19.33 -6.59
C PHE A 129 2.09 -18.86 -5.92
N PRO A 130 1.09 -18.41 -6.69
CA PRO A 130 -0.07 -17.67 -6.19
C PRO A 130 -0.99 -18.43 -5.21
N THR A 131 -0.97 -19.76 -5.22
CA THR A 131 -1.90 -20.62 -4.46
C THR A 131 -1.29 -21.31 -3.25
N ARG A 132 0.04 -21.46 -3.18
CA ARG A 132 0.70 -22.28 -2.15
C ARG A 132 0.94 -21.54 -0.83
N LEU A 133 1.07 -20.22 -0.86
CA LEU A 133 1.58 -19.43 0.28
C LEU A 133 0.69 -18.23 0.63
N VAL A 134 -0.62 -18.45 0.59
CA VAL A 134 -1.63 -17.40 0.84
C VAL A 134 -1.48 -16.85 2.27
N ALA A 135 -1.44 -17.71 3.29
CA ALA A 135 -1.29 -17.31 4.69
C ALA A 135 0.05 -16.61 4.96
N THR A 136 1.15 -17.15 4.42
CA THR A 136 2.50 -16.58 4.51
C THR A 136 2.55 -15.13 4.01
N SER A 137 1.74 -14.80 3.01
CA SER A 137 1.73 -13.45 2.45
C SER A 137 1.19 -12.42 3.43
N TYR A 138 0.15 -12.74 4.20
CA TYR A 138 -0.38 -11.82 5.22
C TYR A 138 0.64 -11.53 6.31
N VAL A 139 1.35 -12.56 6.76
CA VAL A 139 2.45 -12.41 7.73
C VAL A 139 3.55 -11.51 7.15
N LEU A 140 3.96 -11.74 5.90
CA LEU A 140 4.97 -10.91 5.25
C LEU A 140 4.52 -9.46 5.04
N TYR A 141 3.25 -9.21 4.68
CA TYR A 141 2.71 -7.86 4.56
C TYR A 141 2.76 -7.12 5.89
N LEU A 142 2.34 -7.75 6.98
CA LEU A 142 2.33 -7.14 8.29
C LEU A 142 3.75 -6.94 8.81
N ALA A 143 4.63 -7.93 8.67
CA ALA A 143 6.03 -7.83 9.07
C ALA A 143 6.76 -6.71 8.31
N GLN A 144 6.58 -6.64 6.99
CA GLN A 144 7.13 -5.55 6.17
C GLN A 144 6.49 -4.20 6.52
N GLY A 145 5.18 -4.18 6.77
CA GLY A 145 4.43 -2.99 7.15
C GLY A 145 4.92 -2.37 8.46
N TRP A 146 5.32 -3.19 9.42
CA TRP A 146 5.84 -2.77 10.72
C TRP A 146 7.38 -2.77 10.81
N ALA A 147 8.09 -3.02 9.70
CA ALA A 147 9.56 -3.04 9.67
C ALA A 147 10.20 -1.73 10.15
N VAL A 148 9.46 -0.61 10.08
CA VAL A 148 9.89 0.70 10.60
C VAL A 148 10.30 0.65 12.07
N LEU A 149 9.75 -0.28 12.86
CA LEU A 149 10.08 -0.42 14.28
C LEU A 149 11.57 -0.77 14.50
N LEU A 150 12.22 -1.40 13.51
CA LEU A 150 13.66 -1.68 13.54
C LEU A 150 14.51 -0.40 13.46
N ALA A 151 13.95 0.67 12.92
CA ALA A 151 14.60 1.97 12.77
C ALA A 151 13.74 3.09 13.40
N ILE A 152 13.09 2.78 14.54
CA ILE A 152 12.17 3.72 15.19
C ILE A 152 12.90 4.96 15.72
N ASN A 153 14.09 4.80 16.32
CA ASN A 153 14.86 5.92 16.87
C ASN A 153 15.21 6.98 15.82
N PRO A 154 15.83 6.63 14.67
CA PRO A 154 16.09 7.61 13.62
C PRO A 154 14.79 8.21 13.05
N LEU A 155 13.70 7.44 12.97
CA LEU A 155 12.41 8.00 12.54
C LEU A 155 11.87 9.04 13.55
N LEU A 156 11.91 8.73 14.86
CA LEU A 156 11.45 9.63 15.92
C LEU A 156 12.22 10.95 15.91
N ALA A 157 13.54 10.89 15.67
CA ALA A 157 14.37 12.08 15.54
C ALA A 157 14.11 12.85 14.23
N ALA A 158 13.65 12.17 13.19
CA ALA A 158 13.56 12.74 11.86
C ALA A 158 12.18 13.29 11.48
N VAL A 159 11.09 13.02 12.19
CA VAL A 159 9.76 13.55 11.81
C VAL A 159 8.97 14.05 13.02
N SER A 160 7.95 14.88 12.76
CA SER A 160 7.10 15.40 13.82
C SER A 160 6.27 14.30 14.49
N THR A 161 5.87 14.52 15.74
CA THR A 161 4.92 13.65 16.47
C THR A 161 3.63 13.42 15.70
N TRP A 162 3.16 14.44 14.97
CA TRP A 162 1.96 14.32 14.14
C TRP A 162 2.16 13.37 12.95
N THR A 163 3.29 13.46 12.27
CA THR A 163 3.67 12.52 11.19
C THR A 163 3.77 11.08 11.71
N LEU A 164 4.35 10.89 12.89
CA LEU A 164 4.44 9.57 13.55
C LEU A 164 3.06 9.01 13.90
N ALA A 165 2.17 9.85 14.44
CA ALA A 165 0.80 9.45 14.75
C ALA A 165 0.06 8.99 13.47
N LEU A 166 0.20 9.72 12.36
CA LEU A 166 -0.38 9.32 11.07
C LEU A 166 0.16 7.98 10.56
N LEU A 167 1.47 7.72 10.69
CA LEU A 167 2.07 6.42 10.33
C LEU A 167 1.54 5.30 11.23
N GLY A 168 1.45 5.53 12.54
CA GLY A 168 0.92 4.55 13.50
C GLY A 168 -0.56 4.23 13.23
N ILE A 169 -1.40 5.26 13.08
CA ILE A 169 -2.83 5.13 12.77
C ILE A 169 -3.02 4.42 11.43
N GLY A 170 -2.24 4.77 10.41
CA GLY A 170 -2.29 4.09 9.11
C GLY A 170 -1.90 2.61 9.20
N GLY A 171 -0.85 2.29 9.94
CA GLY A 171 -0.45 0.91 10.24
C GLY A 171 -1.54 0.11 10.97
N VAL A 172 -2.24 0.74 11.92
CA VAL A 172 -3.39 0.14 12.60
C VAL A 172 -4.55 -0.09 11.63
N PHE A 173 -4.89 0.87 10.77
CA PHE A 173 -5.93 0.67 9.75
C PHE A 173 -5.61 -0.53 8.85
N TYR A 174 -4.37 -0.66 8.36
CA TYR A 174 -3.99 -1.84 7.57
C TYR A 174 -4.11 -3.14 8.37
N THR A 175 -3.64 -3.15 9.62
CA THR A 175 -3.63 -4.36 10.46
C THR A 175 -5.06 -4.81 10.81
N VAL A 176 -5.91 -3.88 11.26
CA VAL A 176 -7.31 -4.15 11.56
C VAL A 176 -8.09 -4.53 10.30
N GLY A 177 -7.79 -3.90 9.16
CA GLY A 177 -8.38 -4.25 7.88
C GLY A 177 -8.22 -5.74 7.56
N VAL A 178 -7.07 -6.35 7.85
CA VAL A 178 -6.81 -7.78 7.56
C VAL A 178 -7.83 -8.67 8.25
N ILE A 179 -8.32 -8.29 9.43
CA ILE A 179 -9.38 -9.02 10.14
C ILE A 179 -10.65 -9.09 9.28
N PHE A 180 -11.08 -7.96 8.70
CA PHE A 180 -12.25 -7.91 7.84
C PHE A 180 -12.02 -8.67 6.53
N HIS A 181 -10.84 -8.56 5.92
CA HIS A 181 -10.48 -9.33 4.72
C HIS A 181 -10.62 -10.84 4.92
N LEU A 182 -10.23 -11.34 6.09
CA LEU A 182 -10.31 -12.76 6.43
C LEU A 182 -11.72 -13.18 6.88
N TRP A 183 -12.59 -12.24 7.26
CA TRP A 183 -13.94 -12.50 7.74
C TRP A 183 -14.93 -12.74 6.57
N ARG A 184 -14.67 -13.78 5.77
CA ARG A 184 -15.43 -14.09 4.54
C ARG A 184 -16.94 -14.35 4.72
N ARG A 185 -17.39 -14.63 5.95
CA ARG A 185 -18.83 -14.80 6.31
C ARG A 185 -19.55 -13.48 6.61
N LEU A 186 -18.82 -12.39 6.83
CA LEU A 186 -19.40 -11.07 7.08
C LEU A 186 -19.84 -10.46 5.74
N ARG A 187 -21.09 -10.00 5.65
CA ARG A 187 -21.58 -9.29 4.47
C ARG A 187 -20.78 -7.99 4.29
N TYR A 188 -20.41 -7.67 3.04
CA TYR A 188 -19.59 -6.50 2.70
C TYR A 188 -18.13 -6.54 3.18
N HIS A 189 -17.60 -7.68 3.61
CA HIS A 189 -16.24 -7.77 4.15
C HIS A 189 -15.14 -7.22 3.22
N ASN A 190 -15.23 -7.46 1.90
CA ASN A 190 -14.31 -6.89 0.91
C ASN A 190 -14.37 -5.35 0.89
N ALA A 191 -15.57 -4.78 0.84
CA ALA A 191 -15.75 -3.33 0.78
C ALA A 191 -15.24 -2.67 2.07
N ILE A 192 -15.47 -3.29 3.22
CA ILE A 192 -14.93 -2.84 4.51
C ILE A 192 -13.39 -2.90 4.47
N TRP A 193 -12.80 -4.04 4.06
CA TRP A 193 -11.35 -4.18 3.89
C TRP A 193 -10.76 -3.08 3.02
N HIS A 194 -11.31 -2.84 1.83
CA HIS A 194 -10.82 -1.79 0.94
C HIS A 194 -11.02 -0.39 1.53
N GLY A 195 -12.07 -0.17 2.32
CA GLY A 195 -12.27 1.06 3.08
C GLY A 195 -11.13 1.31 4.07
N PHE A 196 -10.73 0.28 4.83
CA PHE A 196 -9.56 0.33 5.71
C PHE A 196 -8.25 0.61 4.94
N VAL A 197 -8.08 0.00 3.75
CA VAL A 197 -6.93 0.25 2.87
C VAL A 197 -6.89 1.71 2.39
N VAL A 198 -8.04 2.28 2.02
CA VAL A 198 -8.15 3.70 1.64
C VAL A 198 -7.81 4.60 2.82
N CYS A 199 -8.41 4.39 4.00
CA CYS A 199 -8.12 5.17 5.20
C CYS A 199 -6.65 5.12 5.61
N GLY A 200 -6.05 3.91 5.65
CA GLY A 200 -4.62 3.75 5.95
C GLY A 200 -3.71 4.43 4.93
N SER A 201 -4.07 4.34 3.64
CA SER A 201 -3.33 5.03 2.57
C SER A 201 -3.44 6.54 2.68
N SER A 202 -4.60 7.08 3.08
CA SER A 202 -4.79 8.51 3.32
C SER A 202 -3.93 9.02 4.47
N CYS A 203 -3.86 8.28 5.59
CA CYS A 203 -2.97 8.63 6.70
C CYS A 203 -1.50 8.68 6.24
N HIS A 204 -1.05 7.64 5.53
CA HIS A 204 0.33 7.58 5.03
C HIS A 204 0.60 8.66 3.96
N TYR A 205 -0.39 9.00 3.12
CA TYR A 205 -0.26 10.08 2.14
C TYR A 205 -0.01 11.42 2.82
N VAL A 206 -0.79 11.76 3.85
CA VAL A 206 -0.58 13.01 4.60
C VAL A 206 0.78 13.00 5.31
N ALA A 207 1.19 11.85 5.87
CA ALA A 207 2.50 11.70 6.49
C ALA A 207 3.65 11.94 5.47
N VAL A 208 3.56 11.36 4.27
CA VAL A 208 4.57 11.56 3.19
C VAL A 208 4.57 13.00 2.71
N LEU A 209 3.39 13.60 2.50
CA LEU A 209 3.25 15.00 2.10
C LEU A 209 4.02 15.90 3.08
N GLN A 210 3.75 15.74 4.38
CA GLN A 210 4.38 16.53 5.44
C GLN A 210 5.87 16.24 5.63
N ALA A 211 6.32 15.01 5.38
CA ALA A 211 7.69 14.62 5.65
C ALA A 211 8.65 14.92 4.49
N ALA A 212 8.16 15.01 3.24
CA ALA A 212 9.05 15.00 2.09
C ALA A 212 8.64 15.93 0.92
N ALA A 213 7.41 16.44 0.87
CA ALA A 213 6.97 17.29 -0.25
C ALA A 213 6.96 18.78 0.07
N ILE A 214 6.63 19.16 1.32
CA ILE A 214 6.45 20.57 1.74
C ILE A 214 7.44 21.03 2.83
N VAL A 215 8.54 20.30 3.00
CA VAL A 215 9.58 20.59 4.01
C VAL A 215 10.67 21.47 3.46
#